data_AF-A0A520KVT7-F1
#
_entry.id   AF-A0A520KVT7-F1
#
_cell.length_a   1.000
_cell.length_b   1.000
_cell.length_c   1.000
_cell.angle_alpha   90.00
_cell.angle_beta   90.00
_cell.angle_gamma   90.00
#
_symmetry.space_group_name_H-M   'P 1'
#
loop_
_entity.id
_entity.type
_entity.pdbx_description
1 polymer ?
#
loop_
_entity_poly.entity_id
_entity_poly.type
_entity_poly.pdbx_seq_one_letter_code
_entity_poly.pdbx_strand_id
1 'polypeptide(L)'
;MPAHDLLRMRAINRPEHPVFISLDRTFVYRELDELSDRFANVLIEKGIHKGDRVAFYLPNCLQALITFLGVSKATATVVTCNVMLKKDELAYQLADSGSKAIVTLDKLYPIVESIRDQTSLDHIFVTTIRDYAEPSA
;
A
#
# COMPACT_ATOMS: atom_id res chain seq x y z
N MET A 1 17.51 11.19 -0.06
CA MET A 1 16.28 11.52 -0.82
C MET A 1 15.30 10.37 -0.67
N PRO A 2 14.16 10.55 0.00
CA PRO A 2 13.05 9.60 0.04
C PRO A 2 12.61 9.10 -1.34
N ALA A 3 12.09 7.87 -1.42
CA ALA A 3 11.65 7.28 -2.68
C ALA A 3 10.50 8.07 -3.35
N HIS A 4 9.62 8.67 -2.56
CA HIS A 4 8.52 9.49 -3.08
C HIS A 4 8.99 10.80 -3.72
N ASP A 5 10.13 11.36 -3.31
CA ASP A 5 10.69 12.56 -3.96
C ASP A 5 11.18 12.23 -5.37
N LEU A 6 11.79 11.05 -5.55
CA LEU A 6 12.17 10.57 -6.88
C LEU A 6 10.95 10.39 -7.77
N LEU A 7 9.87 9.81 -7.24
CA LEU A 7 8.61 9.70 -7.95
C LEU A 7 8.10 11.09 -8.38
N ARG A 8 8.00 12.04 -7.44
CA ARG A 8 7.51 13.39 -7.71
C ARG A 8 8.32 14.08 -8.80
N MET A 9 9.65 14.01 -8.73
CA MET A 9 10.52 14.55 -9.78
C MET A 9 10.28 13.90 -11.14
N ARG A 10 10.04 12.59 -11.19
CA ARG A 10 9.75 11.88 -12.45
C ARG A 10 8.36 12.23 -12.97
N ALA A 11 7.37 12.37 -12.10
CA ALA A 11 6.02 12.80 -12.47
C ALA A 11 6.01 14.22 -13.08
N ILE A 12 6.88 15.12 -12.60
CA ILE A 12 7.04 16.46 -13.18
C ILE A 12 7.81 16.41 -14.51
N ASN A 13 8.95 15.72 -14.55
CA ASN A 13 9.86 15.78 -15.70
C ASN A 13 9.50 14.83 -16.85
N ARG A 14 8.79 13.74 -16.55
CA ARG A 14 8.40 12.68 -17.49
C ARG A 14 7.01 12.10 -17.13
N PRO A 15 5.96 12.94 -17.10
CA PRO A 15 4.63 12.56 -16.61
C PRO A 15 4.05 11.33 -17.31
N GLU A 16 4.17 11.28 -18.63
CA GLU A 16 3.57 10.26 -19.50
C GLU A 16 4.48 9.06 -19.75
N HIS A 17 5.63 8.96 -19.07
CA HIS A 17 6.52 7.81 -19.24
C HIS A 17 5.96 6.60 -18.45
N PRO A 18 5.87 5.41 -19.07
CA PRO A 18 5.43 4.20 -18.39
C PRO A 18 6.25 3.88 -17.14
N VAL A 19 5.59 3.46 -16.07
CA VAL A 19 6.22 3.09 -14.79
C VAL A 19 5.82 1.69 -14.32
N PHE A 20 4.59 1.25 -14.62
CA PHE A 20 4.10 -0.05 -14.19
C PHE A 20 3.06 -0.59 -15.16
N ILE A 21 3.05 -1.90 -15.39
CA ILE A 21 2.01 -2.58 -16.18
C ILE A 21 1.24 -3.47 -15.21
N SER A 22 -0.06 -3.24 -15.08
CA SER A 22 -0.95 -4.05 -14.25
C SER A 22 -2.02 -4.66 -15.14
N LEU A 23 -2.01 -5.99 -15.24
CA LEU A 23 -2.86 -6.74 -16.16
C LEU A 23 -2.69 -6.24 -17.61
N ASP A 24 -3.70 -5.59 -18.15
CA ASP A 24 -3.81 -5.03 -19.49
C ASP A 24 -3.55 -3.52 -19.56
N ARG A 25 -3.38 -2.85 -18.41
CA ARG A 25 -3.20 -1.40 -18.34
C ARG A 25 -1.76 -1.00 -18.02
N THR A 26 -1.25 -0.03 -18.78
CA THR A 26 0.02 0.65 -18.48
C THR A 26 -0.26 1.92 -17.68
N PHE A 27 0.45 2.10 -16.57
CA PHE A 27 0.43 3.29 -15.74
C PHE A 27 1.66 4.14 -16.02
N VAL A 28 1.47 5.45 -15.99
CA VAL A 28 2.55 6.42 -16.14
C VAL A 28 2.93 7.08 -14.80
N TYR A 29 4.06 7.77 -14.75
CA TYR A 29 4.55 8.40 -13.52
C TYR A 29 3.54 9.37 -12.89
N ARG A 30 2.85 10.18 -13.70
CA ARG A 30 1.85 11.13 -13.21
C ARG A 30 0.72 10.42 -12.47
N GLU A 31 0.16 9.35 -13.04
CA GLU A 31 -0.93 8.60 -12.41
C GLU A 31 -0.49 7.92 -11.11
N LEU A 32 0.71 7.33 -11.07
CA LEU A 32 1.23 6.70 -9.86
C LEU A 32 1.45 7.73 -8.74
N ASP A 33 1.90 8.93 -9.09
CA ASP A 33 2.08 10.04 -8.14
C ASP A 33 0.74 10.51 -7.58
N GLU A 34 -0.27 10.73 -8.43
CA GLU A 34 -1.64 11.09 -8.02
C GLU A 34 -2.29 10.00 -7.15
N LEU A 35 -2.13 8.73 -7.51
CA LEU A 35 -2.67 7.59 -6.74
C LEU A 35 -2.04 7.48 -5.35
N SER A 36 -0.72 7.62 -5.27
CA SER A 36 -0.02 7.58 -3.99
C SER A 36 -0.28 8.82 -3.14
N ASP A 37 -0.53 10.00 -3.73
CA ASP A 37 -0.99 11.18 -3.00
C ASP A 37 -2.37 10.97 -2.38
N ARG A 38 -3.32 10.43 -3.16
CA ARG A 38 -4.65 10.11 -2.65
C ARG A 38 -4.59 9.14 -1.48
N PHE A 39 -3.77 8.10 -1.59
CA PHE A 39 -3.63 7.14 -0.50
C PHE A 39 -2.95 7.76 0.74
N ALA A 40 -1.94 8.62 0.56
CA ALA A 40 -1.32 9.35 1.66
C ALA A 40 -2.34 10.21 2.43
N ASN A 41 -3.22 10.93 1.71
CA ASN A 41 -4.28 11.73 2.33
C ASN A 41 -5.26 10.86 3.12
N VAL A 42 -5.66 9.71 2.57
CA VAL A 42 -6.52 8.75 3.30
C VAL A 42 -5.86 8.29 4.60
N LEU A 43 -4.56 7.99 4.60
CA LEU A 43 -3.85 7.60 5.81
C LEU A 43 -3.87 8.72 6.86
N ILE A 44 -3.59 9.95 6.44
CA ILE A 44 -3.58 11.13 7.32
C ILE A 44 -4.98 11.37 7.91
N GLU A 45 -6.03 11.29 7.09
CA GLU A 45 -7.43 11.41 7.54
C GLU A 45 -7.84 10.32 8.52
N LYS A 46 -7.25 9.12 8.41
CA LYS A 46 -7.43 8.02 9.37
C LYS A 46 -6.58 8.17 10.63
N GLY A 47 -5.83 9.27 10.79
CA GLY A 47 -5.03 9.51 11.99
C GLY A 47 -3.70 8.77 12.01
N ILE A 48 -3.21 8.33 10.85
CA ILE A 48 -1.83 7.85 10.72
C ILE A 48 -0.90 9.07 10.77
N HIS A 49 0.04 9.03 11.70
CA HIS A 49 0.98 10.12 11.94
C HIS A 49 2.41 9.74 11.56
N LYS A 50 3.29 10.74 11.57
CA LYS A 50 4.72 10.55 11.34
C LYS A 50 5.28 9.49 12.29
N GLY A 51 5.95 8.49 11.72
CA GLY A 51 6.56 7.38 12.47
C GLY A 51 5.61 6.22 12.79
N ASP A 52 4.29 6.37 12.60
CA ASP A 52 3.38 5.23 12.67
C ASP A 52 3.70 4.22 11.57
N ARG A 53 3.41 2.95 11.84
CA ARG A 53 3.74 1.85 10.95
C ARG A 53 2.51 1.35 10.21
N VAL A 54 2.62 1.29 8.89
CA VAL A 54 1.59 0.78 8.00
C VAL A 54 2.17 -0.43 7.27
N ALA A 55 1.60 -1.59 7.54
CA ALA A 55 1.95 -2.81 6.86
C ALA A 55 1.29 -2.90 5.49
N PHE A 56 1.89 -3.65 4.57
CA PHE A 56 1.17 -4.19 3.44
C PHE A 56 1.41 -5.69 3.28
N TYR A 57 0.34 -6.42 3.05
CA TYR A 57 0.31 -7.84 2.76
C TYR A 57 -0.25 -8.02 1.35
N LEU A 58 0.58 -7.64 0.39
CA LEU A 58 0.24 -7.52 -1.02
C LEU A 58 1.32 -8.21 -1.86
N PRO A 59 0.96 -8.88 -2.97
CA PRO A 59 1.93 -9.40 -3.92
C PRO A 59 2.57 -8.23 -4.71
N ASN A 60 3.44 -8.55 -5.68
CA ASN A 60 4.02 -7.56 -6.59
C ASN A 60 2.95 -7.01 -7.55
N CYS A 61 2.18 -6.04 -7.09
CA CYS A 61 1.11 -5.37 -7.83
C CYS A 61 1.17 -3.85 -7.69
N LEU A 62 0.35 -3.15 -8.48
CA LEU A 62 0.28 -1.69 -8.45
C LEU A 62 -0.08 -1.16 -7.06
N GLN A 63 -1.01 -1.85 -6.37
CA GLN A 63 -1.47 -1.50 -5.03
C GLN A 63 -0.32 -1.49 -4.02
N ALA A 64 0.66 -2.40 -4.15
CA ALA A 64 1.85 -2.42 -3.30
C ALA A 64 2.72 -1.18 -3.53
N LEU A 65 2.90 -0.76 -4.78
CA LEU A 65 3.63 0.48 -5.11
C LEU A 65 2.89 1.73 -4.59
N ILE A 66 1.58 1.83 -4.81
CA ILE A 66 0.74 2.91 -4.29
C ILE A 66 0.86 2.97 -2.76
N THR A 67 0.78 1.82 -2.09
CA THR A 67 0.87 1.73 -0.63
C THR A 67 2.23 2.18 -0.13
N PHE A 68 3.32 1.63 -0.69
CA PHE A 68 4.68 2.00 -0.31
C PHE A 68 4.92 3.51 -0.44
N LEU A 69 4.54 4.08 -1.58
CA LEU A 69 4.75 5.50 -1.88
C LEU A 69 3.83 6.39 -1.04
N GLY A 70 2.55 6.02 -0.87
CA GLY A 70 1.59 6.79 -0.09
C GLY A 70 1.91 6.82 1.39
N VAL A 71 2.34 5.69 1.97
CA VAL A 71 2.84 5.62 3.36
C VAL A 71 4.08 6.52 3.52
N SER A 72 5.01 6.45 2.56
CA SER A 72 6.21 7.31 2.57
C SER A 72 5.86 8.80 2.48
N LYS A 73 4.87 9.18 1.66
CA LYS A 73 4.35 10.56 1.53
C LYS A 73 3.62 11.03 2.79
N ALA A 74 2.92 10.14 3.48
CA ALA A 74 2.32 10.40 4.78
C ALA A 74 3.37 10.50 5.92
N THR A 75 4.66 10.36 5.61
CA THR A 75 5.78 10.33 6.58
C THR A 75 5.69 9.20 7.60
N ALA A 76 4.93 8.17 7.27
CA ALA A 76 4.80 6.93 8.04
C ALA A 76 5.85 5.90 7.58
N THR A 77 6.00 4.84 8.37
CA THR A 77 6.95 3.75 8.13
C THR A 77 6.24 2.58 7.47
N VAL A 78 6.78 2.09 6.36
CA VAL A 78 6.27 0.90 5.68
C VAL A 78 6.78 -0.37 6.36
N VAL A 79 5.88 -1.33 6.61
CA VAL A 79 6.23 -2.70 6.99
C VAL A 79 5.83 -3.65 5.86
N THR A 80 6.79 -4.36 5.28
CA THR A 80 6.51 -5.29 4.18
C THR A 80 6.23 -6.69 4.74
N CYS A 81 5.03 -7.20 4.48
CA CYS A 81 4.65 -8.57 4.87
C CYS A 81 4.65 -9.46 3.64
N ASN A 82 5.38 -10.57 3.69
CA ASN A 82 5.41 -11.53 2.60
C ASN A 82 4.05 -12.26 2.53
N VAL A 83 3.39 -12.26 1.36
CA VAL A 83 2.09 -12.92 1.14
C VAL A 83 2.09 -14.44 1.37
N MET A 84 3.26 -15.05 1.47
CA MET A 84 3.41 -16.47 1.81
C MET A 84 3.36 -16.74 3.31
N LEU A 85 3.45 -15.71 4.16
CA LEU A 85 3.33 -15.86 5.61
C LEU A 85 1.94 -16.38 5.96
N LYS A 86 1.91 -17.40 6.80
CA LYS A 86 0.68 -17.95 7.35
C LYS A 86 0.19 -17.09 8.50
N LYS A 87 -1.02 -17.41 8.97
CA LYS A 87 -1.74 -16.74 10.05
C LYS A 87 -0.82 -16.33 11.21
N ASP A 88 -0.16 -17.29 11.84
CA ASP A 88 0.61 -17.06 13.07
C ASP A 88 1.87 -16.21 12.83
N GLU A 89 2.52 -16.40 11.68
CA GLU A 89 3.72 -15.65 11.30
C GLU A 89 3.38 -14.19 10.98
N LEU A 90 2.26 -13.96 10.29
CA LEU A 90 1.75 -12.63 10.01
C LEU A 90 1.32 -11.91 11.30
N ALA A 91 0.63 -12.60 12.21
CA ALA A 91 0.25 -12.07 13.50
C ALA A 91 1.48 -11.65 14.31
N TYR A 92 2.50 -12.52 14.38
CA TYR A 92 3.75 -12.23 15.05
C TYR A 92 4.42 -10.97 14.47
N GLN A 93 4.56 -10.88 13.15
CA GLN A 93 5.19 -9.73 12.50
C GLN A 93 4.42 -8.43 12.76
N LEU A 94 3.08 -8.47 12.72
CA LEU A 94 2.25 -7.29 12.96
C LEU A 94 2.28 -6.83 14.41
N ALA A 95 2.30 -7.77 15.36
CA ALA A 95 2.43 -7.50 16.78
C ALA A 95 3.82 -6.93 17.12
N ASP A 96 4.90 -7.57 16.64
CA ASP A 96 6.28 -7.14 16.85
C ASP A 96 6.55 -5.76 16.24
N SER A 97 6.10 -5.55 15.00
CA SER A 97 6.21 -4.24 14.37
C SER A 97 5.33 -3.19 15.02
N GLY A 98 4.27 -3.55 15.75
CA GLY A 98 3.29 -2.60 16.27
C GLY A 98 2.67 -1.75 15.15
N SER A 99 2.30 -2.40 14.04
CA SER A 99 1.64 -1.76 12.91
C SER A 99 0.25 -1.30 13.29
N LYS A 100 -0.08 -0.04 13.00
CA LYS A 100 -1.42 0.54 13.24
C LYS A 100 -2.39 0.29 12.10
N ALA A 101 -1.88 0.08 10.89
CA ALA A 101 -2.71 -0.21 9.74
C ALA A 101 -2.07 -1.27 8.85
N ILE A 102 -2.91 -1.94 8.06
CA ILE A 102 -2.49 -2.89 7.03
C ILE A 102 -3.28 -2.67 5.74
N VAL A 103 -2.60 -2.78 4.59
CA VAL A 103 -3.24 -2.88 3.28
C VAL A 103 -3.15 -4.31 2.78
N THR A 104 -4.27 -4.88 2.32
CA THR A 104 -4.35 -6.26 1.83
C THR A 104 -5.29 -6.40 0.65
N LEU A 105 -5.14 -7.49 -0.12
CA LEU A 105 -6.10 -7.85 -1.14
C LEU A 105 -7.34 -8.51 -0.52
N ASP A 106 -8.50 -8.33 -1.14
CA ASP A 106 -9.76 -9.03 -0.83
C ASP A 106 -9.60 -10.54 -0.61
N LYS A 107 -8.83 -11.22 -1.46
CA LYS A 107 -8.55 -12.66 -1.34
C LYS A 107 -7.68 -13.04 -0.14
N LEU A 108 -6.88 -12.10 0.36
CA LEU A 108 -5.97 -12.26 1.49
C LEU A 108 -6.58 -11.73 2.80
N TYR A 109 -7.63 -10.92 2.71
CA TYR A 109 -8.33 -10.34 3.85
C TYR A 109 -8.78 -11.37 4.90
N PRO A 110 -9.31 -12.57 4.56
CA PRO A 110 -9.72 -13.54 5.58
C PRO A 110 -8.60 -13.93 6.54
N ILE A 111 -7.34 -13.95 6.08
CA ILE A 111 -6.18 -14.23 6.95
C ILE A 111 -5.98 -13.08 7.94
N VAL A 112 -5.97 -11.85 7.44
CA VAL A 112 -5.80 -10.62 8.24
C VAL A 112 -6.93 -10.46 9.26
N GLU A 113 -8.17 -10.72 8.85
CA GLU A 113 -9.33 -10.66 9.73
C GLU A 113 -9.21 -11.68 10.88
N SER A 114 -8.76 -12.90 10.58
CA SER A 114 -8.64 -13.97 11.57
C SER A 114 -7.58 -13.73 12.67
N ILE A 115 -6.68 -12.76 12.47
CA ILE A 115 -5.60 -12.38 13.41
C ILE A 115 -5.80 -11.00 14.02
N ARG A 116 -6.88 -10.29 13.66
CA ARG A 116 -7.08 -8.89 14.06
C ARG A 116 -6.90 -8.67 15.56
N ASP A 117 -7.52 -9.54 16.37
CA ASP A 117 -7.49 -9.47 17.84
C ASP A 117 -6.12 -9.76 18.46
N GLN A 118 -5.14 -10.19 17.66
CA GLN A 118 -3.76 -10.48 18.08
C GLN A 118 -2.80 -9.34 17.72
N THR A 119 -3.31 -8.23 17.17
CA THR A 119 -2.51 -7.14 16.61
C THR A 119 -2.97 -5.78 17.15
N SER A 120 -2.17 -4.74 16.91
CA SER A 120 -2.50 -3.34 17.24
C SER A 120 -3.13 -2.59 16.05
N LEU A 121 -3.81 -3.31 15.14
CA LEU A 121 -4.36 -2.72 13.92
C LEU A 121 -5.65 -1.92 14.21
N ASP A 122 -5.56 -0.60 14.04
CA ASP A 122 -6.70 0.32 14.04
C ASP A 122 -7.44 0.28 12.68
N HIS A 123 -6.70 0.09 11.58
CA HIS A 123 -7.24 0.14 10.22
C HIS A 123 -6.82 -1.05 9.36
N ILE A 124 -7.79 -1.62 8.63
CA ILE A 124 -7.54 -2.61 7.58
C ILE A 124 -8.09 -2.01 6.28
N PHE A 125 -7.20 -1.75 5.33
CA PHE A 125 -7.55 -1.29 4.00
C PHE A 125 -7.59 -2.49 3.05
N VAL A 126 -8.75 -2.75 2.47
CA VAL A 126 -8.95 -3.85 1.53
C VAL A 126 -9.11 -3.28 0.12
N THR A 127 -8.38 -3.86 -0.83
CA THR A 127 -8.40 -3.50 -2.25
C THR A 127 -8.50 -4.78 -3.08
N THR A 128 -8.91 -4.67 -4.34
CA THR A 128 -8.86 -5.79 -5.28
C THR A 128 -7.77 -5.57 -6.32
N ILE A 129 -7.24 -6.65 -6.90
CA ILE A 129 -6.25 -6.54 -7.98
C ILE A 129 -6.80 -5.79 -9.20
N ARG A 130 -8.13 -5.73 -9.35
CA ARG A 130 -8.84 -5.14 -10.49
C ARG A 130 -9.28 -3.70 -10.27
N ASP A 131 -9.08 -3.10 -9.08
CA ASP A 131 -9.54 -1.72 -8.79
C ASP A 131 -9.02 -0.67 -9.77
N TYR A 132 -7.90 -0.96 -10.46
CA TYR A 132 -7.30 -0.08 -11.46
C TYR A 132 -7.23 -0.70 -12.87
N ALA A 133 -7.82 -1.87 -13.08
CA ALA A 133 -7.94 -2.47 -14.41
C ALA A 133 -8.81 -1.59 -15.32
N GLU A 134 -8.66 -1.72 -16.63
CA GLU A 134 -9.63 -1.09 -17.53
C GLU A 134 -11.03 -1.71 -17.29
N PRO A 135 -12.10 -0.90 -17.35
CA PRO A 135 -13.45 -1.45 -17.33
C PRO A 135 -13.58 -2.46 -18.46
N SER A 136 -13.94 -3.71 -18.14
CA SER A 136 -14.30 -4.66 -19.19
C SER A 136 -15.48 -4.10 -19.98
N ALA A 137 -15.28 -3.92 -21.29
CA ALA A 137 -16.30 -3.48 -22.23
C ALA A 137 -17.48 -4.46 -22.30
#